data_AF-A0A6B2CQ65-F1
#
_entry.id   AF-A0A6B2CQ65-F1
#
_cell.length_a   1.000
_cell.length_b   1.000
_cell.length_c   1.000
_cell.angle_alpha   90.00
_cell.angle_beta   90.00
_cell.angle_gamma   90.00
#
_symmetry.space_group_name_H-M   'P 1'
#
loop_
_entity.id
_entity.type
_entity.pdbx_description
1 polymer ?
#
loop_
_entity_poly.entity_id
_entity_poly.type
_entity_poly.pdbx_seq_one_letter_code
_entity_poly.pdbx_strand_id
1 'polypeptide(L)'
;MEGQPRGVMVCPRCGQPVSYVERQRRGSQVYYYAVHYLGYERGSDGRVRKKVRKCYLGPAEYIEVSKLHSDLGLTLKGLMEEGRERDYMEALARSVRDRIRGGKLTAEGARELAAVLSRFSEELKELARELSEYAAGEAAKEAVNETVAKAQPLEAPPMTSQPQATEARQGEGEAYRAASVLVWLTPEEVKRQIRELLEAMREFKRA
;
A
#
# COMPACT_ATOMS: atom_id res chain seq x y z
N MET A 1 20.26 0.78 13.05
CA MET A 1 18.90 1.10 12.58
C MET A 1 18.42 -0.09 11.78
N GLU A 2 17.79 -1.02 12.48
CA GLU A 2 17.25 -2.26 11.92
C GLU A 2 16.07 -1.93 11.01
N GLY A 3 16.19 -2.32 9.75
CA GLY A 3 15.09 -2.20 8.80
C GLY A 3 14.02 -3.21 9.17
N GLN A 4 12.88 -2.71 9.67
CA GLN A 4 11.64 -3.48 9.66
C GLN A 4 11.47 -4.11 8.28
N PRO A 5 11.02 -5.39 8.19
CA PRO A 5 10.70 -6.00 6.92
C PRO A 5 9.51 -5.24 6.33
N ARG A 6 9.81 -4.22 5.51
CA ARG A 6 8.81 -3.49 4.75
C ARG A 6 8.20 -4.52 3.82
N GLY A 7 6.92 -4.83 4.01
CA GLY A 7 6.14 -5.55 3.01
C GLY A 7 6.43 -4.97 1.63
N VAL A 8 6.49 -5.84 0.62
CA VAL A 8 6.91 -5.46 -0.75
C VAL A 8 6.08 -4.28 -1.21
N MET A 9 6.69 -3.10 -1.31
CA MET A 9 6.01 -1.88 -1.72
C MET A 9 5.47 -2.07 -3.15
N VAL A 10 4.19 -1.81 -3.36
CA VAL A 10 3.59 -1.77 -4.69
C VAL A 10 3.77 -0.39 -5.29
N CYS A 11 4.29 -0.32 -6.52
CA CYS A 11 4.55 0.95 -7.18
C CYS A 11 3.23 1.65 -7.53
N PRO A 12 2.96 2.87 -7.01
CA PRO A 12 1.71 3.57 -7.26
C PRO A 12 1.55 4.03 -8.72
N ARG A 13 2.62 3.97 -9.53
CA ARG A 13 2.59 4.34 -10.95
C ARG A 13 2.22 3.20 -11.89
N CYS A 14 2.46 1.95 -11.49
CA CYS A 14 2.31 0.82 -12.42
C CYS A 14 1.83 -0.49 -11.78
N GLY A 15 1.55 -0.51 -10.48
CA GLY A 15 1.02 -1.69 -9.77
C GLY A 15 2.04 -2.82 -9.57
N GLN A 16 3.27 -2.72 -10.08
CA GLN A 16 4.29 -3.75 -9.91
C GLN A 16 5.00 -3.63 -8.56
N PRO A 17 5.43 -4.76 -7.96
CA PRO A 17 6.40 -4.78 -6.87
C PRO A 17 7.61 -3.88 -7.15
N VAL A 18 7.93 -3.04 -6.18
CA VAL A 18 9.15 -2.22 -6.18
C VAL A 18 10.29 -3.09 -5.64
N SER A 19 11.40 -3.16 -6.39
CA SER A 19 12.60 -3.83 -5.90
C SER A 19 13.31 -2.97 -4.85
N TYR A 20 13.40 -1.65 -5.08
CA TYR A 20 13.84 -0.66 -4.11
C TYR A 20 13.41 0.74 -4.53
N VAL A 21 13.36 1.67 -3.58
CA VAL A 21 13.17 3.10 -3.85
C VAL A 21 14.53 3.76 -3.97
N GLU A 22 14.77 4.44 -5.09
CA GLU A 22 15.98 5.22 -5.32
C GLU A 22 15.71 6.69 -5.00
N ARG A 23 16.58 7.26 -4.16
CA ARG A 23 16.56 8.67 -3.77
C ARG A 23 17.68 9.42 -4.50
N GLN A 24 17.31 10.42 -5.29
CA GLN A 24 18.25 11.28 -6.00
C GLN A 24 18.17 12.72 -5.47
N ARG A 25 19.30 13.29 -5.06
CA ARG A 25 19.38 14.70 -4.71
C ARG A 25 19.91 15.50 -5.90
N ARG A 26 19.21 16.57 -6.30
CA ARG A 26 19.69 17.53 -7.30
C ARG A 26 19.53 18.94 -6.72
N GLY A 27 20.65 19.57 -6.40
CA GLY A 27 20.66 20.82 -5.64
C GLY A 27 19.98 20.68 -4.28
N SER A 28 18.94 21.48 -4.04
CA SER A 28 18.12 21.44 -2.84
C SER A 28 16.96 20.45 -2.91
N GLN A 29 16.62 19.90 -4.09
CA GLN A 29 15.49 18.99 -4.25
C GLN A 29 15.89 17.52 -4.13
N VAL A 30 14.98 16.73 -3.56
CA VAL A 30 15.08 15.28 -3.43
C VAL A 30 13.99 14.66 -4.29
N TYR A 31 14.36 13.70 -5.12
CA TYR A 31 13.50 12.98 -6.06
C TYR A 31 13.50 11.51 -5.76
N TYR A 32 12.33 10.88 -5.92
CA TYR A 32 12.14 9.47 -5.68
C TYR A 32 11.78 8.72 -6.95
N TYR A 33 12.33 7.52 -7.08
CA TYR A 33 12.03 6.58 -8.15
C TYR A 33 11.74 5.20 -7.58
N ALA A 34 10.63 4.59 -8.00
CA ALA A 34 10.42 3.17 -7.82
C ALA A 34 11.26 2.42 -8.86
N VAL A 35 12.18 1.58 -8.40
CA VAL A 35 13.02 0.76 -9.28
C VAL A 35 12.47 -0.65 -9.37
N HIS A 36 12.29 -1.12 -10.59
CA HIS A 36 11.84 -2.46 -10.94
C HIS A 36 12.97 -3.23 -11.59
N TYR A 37 13.41 -4.30 -10.95
CA TYR A 37 14.42 -5.19 -11.49
C TYR A 37 13.80 -6.12 -12.56
N LEU A 38 14.39 -6.15 -13.76
CA LEU A 38 13.91 -6.92 -14.91
C LEU A 38 14.87 -8.05 -15.32
N GLY A 39 15.77 -8.45 -14.41
CA GLY A 39 16.81 -9.44 -14.69
C GLY A 39 18.13 -8.81 -15.12
N TYR A 40 18.96 -9.59 -15.81
CA TYR A 40 20.27 -9.20 -16.27
C TYR A 40 20.30 -9.08 -17.80
N GLU A 41 21.12 -8.16 -18.30
CA GLU A 41 21.41 -8.02 -19.74
C GLU A 41 22.92 -8.06 -19.97
N ARG A 42 23.34 -8.61 -21.12
CA ARG A 42 24.74 -8.69 -21.51
C ARG A 42 25.04 -7.52 -22.44
N GLY A 43 25.95 -6.65 -22.02
CA GLY A 43 26.41 -5.53 -22.83
C GLY A 43 27.26 -6.00 -24.02
N SER A 44 27.45 -5.10 -25.00
CA SER A 44 28.35 -5.31 -26.14
C SER A 44 29.82 -5.53 -25.73
N ASP A 45 30.18 -5.10 -24.52
CA ASP A 45 31.47 -5.33 -23.86
C ASP A 45 31.57 -6.69 -23.14
N GLY A 46 30.55 -7.54 -23.28
CA GLY A 46 30.47 -8.86 -22.65
C GLY A 46 30.12 -8.83 -21.15
N ARG A 47 30.01 -7.63 -20.55
CA ARG A 47 29.72 -7.46 -19.12
C ARG A 47 28.23 -7.64 -18.83
N VAL A 48 27.93 -8.33 -17.75
CA VAL A 48 26.56 -8.52 -17.27
C VAL A 48 26.15 -7.30 -16.45
N ARG A 49 25.04 -6.64 -16.83
CA ARG A 49 24.47 -5.50 -16.12
C ARG A 49 23.06 -5.81 -15.65
N LYS A 50 22.64 -5.20 -14.55
CA LYS A 50 21.25 -5.28 -14.07
C LYS A 50 20.37 -4.46 -14.99
N LYS A 51 19.35 -5.08 -15.57
CA LYS A 51 18.30 -4.40 -16.32
C LYS A 51 17.27 -3.87 -15.35
N VAL A 52 17.11 -2.55 -15.29
CA VAL A 52 16.15 -1.89 -14.39
C VAL A 52 15.24 -0.95 -15.15
N ARG A 53 13.97 -0.89 -14.74
CA ARG A 53 13.01 0.14 -15.17
C ARG A 53 12.70 1.02 -13.98
N LYS A 54 12.65 2.34 -14.19
CA LYS A 54 12.36 3.32 -13.13
C LYS A 54 11.02 4.00 -13.38
N CYS A 55 10.19 4.05 -12.34
CA CYS A 55 8.97 4.86 -12.30
C CYS A 55 9.25 6.10 -11.45
N TYR A 56 9.09 7.30 -12.03
CA TYR A 56 9.27 8.54 -11.27
C TYR A 56 8.11 8.74 -10.30
N LEU A 57 8.43 8.91 -9.02
CA LEU A 57 7.47 9.07 -7.93
C LEU A 57 7.27 10.55 -7.54
N GLY A 58 8.03 11.46 -8.14
CA GLY A 58 7.98 12.88 -7.79
C GLY A 58 9.10 13.30 -6.83
N PRO A 59 9.19 14.61 -6.56
CA PRO A 59 10.06 15.15 -5.52
C PRO A 59 9.45 14.90 -4.13
N ALA A 60 10.23 15.15 -3.08
CA ALA A 60 9.64 15.33 -1.74
C ALA A 60 8.59 16.44 -1.76
N GLU A 61 8.93 17.59 -2.37
CA GLU A 61 8.05 18.75 -2.52
C GLU A 61 8.16 19.36 -3.92
N TYR A 62 7.02 19.72 -4.51
CA TYR A 62 6.94 20.45 -5.79
C TYR A 62 7.04 21.95 -5.53
N ILE A 63 8.26 22.49 -5.50
CA ILE A 63 8.52 23.90 -5.16
C ILE A 63 7.80 24.87 -6.11
N GLU A 64 8.05 24.79 -7.41
CA GLU A 64 7.57 25.81 -8.36
C GLU A 64 6.04 25.80 -8.51
N VAL A 65 5.43 24.61 -8.53
CA VAL A 65 3.96 24.50 -8.63
C VAL A 65 3.31 24.98 -7.33
N SER A 66 3.90 24.68 -6.16
CA SER A 66 3.35 25.13 -4.87
C SER A 66 3.32 26.66 -4.74
N LYS A 67 4.28 27.38 -5.35
CA LYS A 67 4.26 28.85 -5.36
C LYS A 67 2.98 29.41 -6.00
N LEU A 68 2.45 28.74 -7.02
CA LEU A 68 1.22 29.13 -7.73
C LEU A 68 -0.06 28.89 -6.92
N HIS A 69 0.02 28.16 -5.81
CA HIS A 69 -1.10 27.86 -4.91
C HIS A 69 -0.83 28.35 -3.48
N SER A 70 0.10 29.29 -3.32
CA SER A 70 0.52 29.81 -2.03
C SER A 70 -0.62 30.53 -1.28
N ASP A 71 -1.58 31.10 -2.01
CA ASP A 71 -2.81 31.69 -1.49
C ASP A 71 -3.75 30.67 -0.83
N LEU A 72 -3.64 29.39 -1.22
CA LEU A 72 -4.35 28.27 -0.61
C LEU A 72 -3.57 27.62 0.54
N GLY A 73 -2.33 28.06 0.80
CA GLY A 73 -1.44 27.44 1.79
C GLY A 73 -1.02 26.02 1.43
N LEU A 74 -1.08 25.65 0.14
CA LEU A 74 -0.75 24.30 -0.33
C LEU A 74 0.75 24.16 -0.61
N THR A 75 1.34 23.08 -0.07
CA THR A 75 2.64 22.56 -0.50
C THR A 75 2.42 21.21 -1.13
N LEU A 76 2.49 21.13 -2.45
CA LEU A 76 2.28 19.89 -3.19
C LEU A 76 3.47 18.95 -3.01
N LYS A 77 3.18 17.69 -2.72
CA LYS A 77 4.12 16.62 -2.38
C LYS A 77 4.11 15.49 -3.39
N GLY A 78 5.22 14.77 -3.51
CA GLY A 78 5.34 13.58 -4.35
C GLY A 78 4.64 12.35 -3.80
N LEU A 79 4.64 11.27 -4.59
CA LEU A 79 3.93 10.03 -4.28
C LEU A 79 4.50 9.27 -3.06
N MET A 80 5.75 9.56 -2.70
CA MET A 80 6.41 8.97 -1.52
C MET A 80 6.03 9.62 -0.20
N GLU A 81 5.44 10.82 -0.24
CA GLU A 81 5.05 11.50 0.99
C GLU A 81 3.67 11.00 1.42
N GLU A 82 3.63 10.38 2.60
CA GLU A 82 2.43 9.89 3.27
C GLU A 82 1.65 11.04 3.93
N GLY A 83 0.34 10.86 4.09
CA GLY A 83 -0.53 11.86 4.74
C GLY A 83 -0.73 13.15 3.94
N ARG A 84 -0.26 13.20 2.69
CA ARG A 84 -0.38 14.38 1.82
C ARG A 84 -1.83 14.82 1.63
N GLU A 85 -2.76 13.87 1.54
CA GLU A 85 -4.19 14.13 1.44
C GLU A 85 -4.74 14.86 2.66
N ARG A 86 -4.33 14.45 3.88
CA ARG A 86 -4.70 15.16 5.11
C ARG A 86 -4.17 16.59 5.09
N ASP A 87 -2.90 16.77 4.77
CA ASP A 87 -2.27 18.08 4.75
C ASP A 87 -2.95 19.03 3.75
N TYR A 88 -3.37 18.51 2.58
CA TYR A 88 -4.09 19.30 1.59
C TYR A 88 -5.50 19.68 2.04
N MET A 89 -6.25 18.72 2.63
CA MET A 89 -7.59 19.00 3.15
C MET A 89 -7.55 20.06 4.25
N GLU A 90 -6.57 19.97 5.16
CA GLU A 90 -6.39 20.97 6.20
C GLU A 90 -6.03 22.35 5.66
N ALA A 91 -5.13 22.43 4.66
CA ALA A 91 -4.75 23.69 4.03
C ALA A 91 -5.94 24.36 3.34
N LEU A 92 -6.72 23.60 2.58
CA LEU A 92 -7.94 24.09 1.92
C LEU A 92 -8.97 24.59 2.93
N ALA A 93 -9.22 23.85 4.02
CA ALA A 93 -10.14 24.27 5.08
C ALA A 93 -9.67 25.56 5.76
N ARG A 94 -8.36 25.71 6.02
CA ARG A 94 -7.77 26.95 6.54
C ARG A 94 -7.95 28.12 5.56
N SER A 95 -7.65 27.91 4.28
CA SER A 95 -7.80 28.95 3.25
C SER A 95 -9.23 29.50 3.16
N VAL A 96 -10.25 28.64 3.25
CA VAL A 96 -11.66 29.09 3.27
C VAL A 96 -11.96 29.95 4.49
N ARG A 97 -11.49 29.55 5.69
CA ARG A 97 -11.66 30.36 6.92
C ARG A 97 -10.97 31.72 6.80
N ASP A 98 -9.79 31.78 6.21
CA ASP A 98 -9.05 33.02 6.03
C ASP A 98 -9.72 33.95 5.02
N ARG A 99 -10.36 33.39 3.98
CA ARG A 99 -11.18 34.16 3.05
C ARG A 99 -12.43 34.74 3.71
N ILE A 100 -13.09 34.01 4.62
CA ILE A 100 -14.21 34.52 5.43
C ILE A 100 -13.72 35.70 6.29
N ARG A 101 -12.68 35.48 7.09
CA ARG A 101 -12.13 36.50 8.01
C ARG A 101 -11.63 37.74 7.29
N GLY A 102 -11.05 37.56 6.10
CA GLY A 102 -10.54 38.65 5.28
C GLY A 102 -11.59 39.34 4.42
N GLY A 103 -12.87 38.97 4.49
CA GLY A 103 -13.93 39.56 3.66
C GLY A 103 -13.76 39.31 2.16
N LYS A 104 -13.04 38.23 1.77
CA LYS A 104 -12.71 37.90 0.37
C LYS A 104 -13.75 36.98 -0.29
N LEU A 105 -14.96 36.91 0.27
CA LEU A 105 -16.07 36.11 -0.25
C LEU A 105 -17.28 36.99 -0.50
N THR A 106 -17.87 36.85 -1.68
CA THR A 106 -19.21 37.39 -1.95
C THR A 106 -20.26 36.56 -1.21
N ALA A 107 -21.45 37.13 -0.99
CA ALA A 107 -22.55 36.40 -0.36
C ALA A 107 -22.97 35.17 -1.16
N GLU A 108 -22.91 35.25 -2.49
CA GLU A 108 -23.17 34.13 -3.40
C GLU A 108 -22.11 33.04 -3.25
N GLY A 109 -20.82 33.40 -3.37
CA GLY A 109 -19.72 32.43 -3.22
C GLY A 109 -19.67 31.78 -1.83
N ALA A 110 -20.07 32.51 -0.78
CA ALA A 110 -20.22 31.96 0.55
C ALA A 110 -21.36 30.92 0.62
N ARG A 111 -22.52 31.18 -0.01
CA ARG A 111 -23.63 30.24 -0.08
C ARG A 111 -23.29 28.98 -0.87
N GLU A 112 -22.61 29.13 -2.02
CA GLU A 112 -22.14 28.00 -2.84
C GLU A 112 -21.16 27.12 -2.07
N LEU A 113 -20.15 27.72 -1.44
CA LEU A 113 -19.19 26.98 -0.61
C LEU A 113 -19.88 26.30 0.57
N ALA A 114 -20.83 26.95 1.23
CA ALA A 114 -21.58 26.36 2.33
C ALA A 114 -22.39 25.13 1.87
N ALA A 115 -23.03 25.19 0.70
CA ALA A 115 -23.76 24.06 0.14
C ALA A 115 -22.83 22.87 -0.17
N VAL A 116 -21.68 23.12 -0.82
CA VAL A 116 -20.68 22.08 -1.12
C VAL A 116 -20.10 21.47 0.16
N LEU A 117 -19.72 22.30 1.13
CA LEU A 117 -19.18 21.83 2.41
C LEU A 117 -20.21 21.05 3.23
N SER A 118 -21.48 21.39 3.13
CA SER A 118 -22.55 20.63 3.80
C SER A 118 -22.68 19.23 3.19
N ARG A 119 -22.60 19.11 1.86
CA ARG A 119 -22.56 17.80 1.19
C ARG A 119 -21.34 16.98 1.62
N PHE A 120 -20.15 17.60 1.59
CA PHE A 120 -18.91 16.93 2.02
C PHE A 120 -18.91 16.56 3.50
N SER A 121 -19.56 17.34 4.37
CA SER A 121 -19.71 16.99 5.78
C SER A 121 -20.37 15.62 5.94
N GLU A 122 -21.46 15.36 5.21
CA GLU A 122 -22.15 14.07 5.30
C GLU A 122 -21.31 12.94 4.70
N GLU A 123 -20.70 13.14 3.54
CA GLU A 123 -19.77 12.15 2.93
C GLU A 123 -18.58 11.82 3.86
N LEU A 124 -17.98 12.84 4.48
CA LEU A 124 -16.83 12.67 5.37
C LEU A 124 -17.20 12.02 6.70
N LYS A 125 -18.42 12.24 7.22
CA LYS A 125 -18.92 11.54 8.42
C LYS A 125 -19.04 10.04 8.17
N GLU A 126 -19.62 9.66 7.03
CA GLU A 126 -19.72 8.24 6.68
C GLU A 126 -18.34 7.63 6.44
N LEU A 127 -17.47 8.32 5.72
CA LEU A 127 -16.10 7.87 5.53
C LEU A 127 -15.35 7.71 6.86
N ALA A 128 -15.56 8.61 7.82
CA ALA A 128 -14.95 8.49 9.16
C ALA A 128 -15.47 7.26 9.92
N ARG A 129 -16.75 6.91 9.76
CA ARG A 129 -17.32 5.67 10.31
C ARG A 129 -16.68 4.44 9.67
N GLU A 130 -16.61 4.40 8.34
CA GLU A 130 -15.97 3.31 7.58
C GLU A 130 -14.50 3.13 7.97
N LEU A 131 -13.75 4.22 8.08
CA LEU A 131 -12.34 4.18 8.50
C LEU A 131 -12.17 3.66 9.94
N SER A 132 -13.10 4.00 10.84
CA SER A 132 -13.08 3.52 12.21
C SER A 132 -13.35 2.01 12.29
N GLU A 133 -14.33 1.53 11.51
CA GLU A 133 -14.63 0.09 11.38
C GLU A 133 -13.47 -0.67 10.75
N TYR A 134 -12.86 -0.12 9.70
CA TYR A 134 -11.68 -0.68 9.07
C TYR A 134 -10.51 -0.79 10.06
N ALA A 135 -10.21 0.29 10.79
CA ALA A 135 -9.13 0.30 11.78
C ALA A 135 -9.37 -0.72 12.91
N ALA A 136 -10.61 -0.85 13.40
CA ALA A 136 -10.97 -1.87 14.39
C ALA A 136 -10.79 -3.30 13.82
N GLY A 137 -11.15 -3.50 12.55
CA GLY A 137 -10.95 -4.77 11.85
C GLY A 137 -9.48 -5.15 11.67
N GLU A 138 -8.62 -4.20 11.31
CA GLU A 138 -7.17 -4.43 11.20
C GLU A 138 -6.54 -4.73 12.56
N ALA A 139 -6.90 -3.98 13.61
CA ALA A 139 -6.42 -4.23 14.97
C ALA A 139 -6.80 -5.64 15.48
N ALA A 140 -8.00 -6.12 15.14
CA ALA A 140 -8.42 -7.48 15.48
C ALA A 140 -7.59 -8.56 14.74
N LYS A 141 -7.26 -8.35 13.46
CA LYS A 141 -6.41 -9.26 12.68
C LYS A 141 -4.98 -9.30 13.22
N GLU A 142 -4.42 -8.14 13.59
CA GLU A 142 -3.09 -8.05 14.19
C GLU A 142 -3.03 -8.81 15.53
N ALA A 143 -4.06 -8.66 16.39
CA ALA A 143 -4.14 -9.38 17.66
C ALA A 143 -4.27 -10.91 17.49
N VAL A 144 -5.00 -11.37 16.47
CA VAL A 144 -5.10 -12.80 16.12
C VAL A 144 -3.75 -13.33 15.62
N ASN A 145 -3.03 -12.57 14.80
CA ASN A 145 -1.70 -12.95 14.34
C ASN A 145 -0.67 -12.98 15.48
N GLU A 146 -0.74 -12.04 16.42
CA GLU A 146 0.16 -11.99 17.58
C GLU A 146 -0.10 -13.14 18.58
N THR A 147 -1.36 -13.53 18.78
CA THR A 147 -1.73 -14.68 19.61
C THR A 147 -1.31 -16.01 18.98
N VAL A 148 -1.42 -16.16 17.66
CA VAL A 148 -0.89 -17.33 16.92
C VAL A 148 0.65 -17.38 16.99
N ALA A 149 1.33 -16.23 16.96
CA ALA A 149 2.79 -16.17 17.10
C ALA A 149 3.29 -16.51 18.52
N LYS A 150 2.54 -16.18 19.57
CA LYS A 150 2.88 -16.51 20.97
C LYS A 150 2.58 -17.97 21.37
N ALA A 151 1.71 -18.67 20.64
CA ALA A 151 1.28 -20.03 20.96
C ALA A 151 2.21 -21.16 20.44
N GLN A 152 3.47 -20.85 20.07
CA GLN A 152 4.49 -21.88 19.79
C GLN A 152 5.48 -21.98 20.97
N PRO A 153 5.33 -22.95 21.89
CA PRO A 153 6.37 -23.28 22.85
C PRO A 153 7.55 -23.99 22.17
N LEU A 154 8.78 -23.61 22.55
CA LEU A 154 9.97 -24.44 22.35
C LEU A 154 9.81 -25.73 23.18
N GLU A 155 9.38 -26.82 22.56
CA GLU A 155 9.63 -28.15 23.13
C GLU A 155 10.98 -28.68 22.63
N ALA A 156 11.93 -28.80 23.56
CA ALA A 156 13.14 -29.59 23.34
C ALA A 156 12.76 -31.08 23.25
N PRO A 157 13.39 -31.87 22.36
CA PRO A 157 12.88 -33.19 22.02
C PRO A 157 13.25 -34.23 23.09
N PRO A 158 12.34 -35.13 23.51
CA PRO A 158 12.75 -36.41 24.06
C PRO A 158 13.04 -37.37 22.90
N MET A 159 14.21 -38.00 22.99
CA MET A 159 14.65 -39.09 22.13
C MET A 159 13.79 -40.33 22.37
N THR A 160 12.93 -40.70 21.42
CA THR A 160 12.49 -42.10 21.24
C THR A 160 12.16 -42.38 19.79
N SER A 161 12.57 -43.56 19.36
CA SER A 161 12.70 -44.05 17.99
C SER A 161 11.38 -44.51 17.33
N GLN A 162 11.32 -44.34 16.00
CA GLN A 162 10.47 -45.02 14.99
C GLN A 162 8.97 -44.66 14.89
N PRO A 163 8.31 -44.89 13.72
CA PRO A 163 8.75 -44.78 12.33
C PRO A 163 7.89 -43.78 11.52
N GLN A 164 8.41 -43.40 10.34
CA GLN A 164 7.85 -42.40 9.43
C GLN A 164 6.41 -42.69 8.98
N ALA A 165 5.50 -41.74 9.22
CA ALA A 165 4.30 -41.54 8.41
C ALA A 165 3.83 -40.07 8.49
N THR A 166 3.64 -39.46 7.31
CA THR A 166 2.85 -38.23 7.04
C THR A 166 3.49 -36.85 7.29
N GLU A 167 4.53 -36.50 6.52
CA GLU A 167 4.97 -35.09 6.31
C GLU A 167 4.10 -34.32 5.30
N ALA A 168 3.19 -34.99 4.57
CA ALA A 168 2.46 -34.38 3.45
C ALA A 168 1.39 -33.33 3.84
N ARG A 169 1.00 -33.21 5.12
CA ARG A 169 -0.11 -32.33 5.54
C ARG A 169 0.32 -30.95 6.05
N GLN A 170 1.57 -30.76 6.46
CA GLN A 170 2.04 -29.46 6.98
C GLN A 170 2.37 -28.47 5.85
N GLY A 171 2.90 -28.94 4.71
CA GLY A 171 3.27 -28.07 3.58
C GLY A 171 2.10 -27.49 2.78
N GLU A 172 0.95 -28.18 2.75
CA GLU A 172 -0.23 -27.67 2.02
C GLU A 172 -0.77 -26.38 2.66
N GLY A 173 -0.86 -26.33 3.98
CA GLY A 173 -1.37 -25.15 4.71
C GLY A 173 -0.51 -23.90 4.50
N GLU A 174 0.80 -24.06 4.38
CA GLU A 174 1.74 -22.96 4.13
C GLU A 174 1.61 -22.41 2.71
N ALA A 175 1.42 -23.27 1.72
CA ALA A 175 1.22 -22.86 0.32
C ALA A 175 -0.06 -22.01 0.15
N TYR A 176 -1.17 -22.42 0.77
CA TYR A 176 -2.43 -21.65 0.72
C TYR A 176 -2.34 -20.33 1.49
N ARG A 177 -1.58 -20.27 2.59
CA ARG A 177 -1.32 -19.01 3.31
C ARG A 177 -0.46 -18.06 2.48
N ALA A 178 0.59 -18.53 1.83
CA ALA A 178 1.41 -17.70 0.94
C ALA A 178 0.57 -17.14 -0.22
N ALA A 179 -0.28 -17.97 -0.81
CA ALA A 179 -1.19 -17.55 -1.88
C ALA A 179 -2.26 -16.55 -1.41
N SER A 180 -2.82 -16.70 -0.20
CA SER A 180 -3.83 -15.77 0.34
C SER A 180 -3.38 -14.31 0.38
N VAL A 181 -2.10 -14.07 0.67
CA VAL A 181 -1.52 -12.72 0.71
C VAL A 181 -1.44 -12.10 -0.69
N LEU A 182 -1.26 -12.90 -1.73
CA LEU A 182 -1.11 -12.43 -3.10
C LEU A 182 -2.44 -12.07 -3.76
N VAL A 183 -3.51 -12.81 -3.44
CA VAL A 183 -4.84 -12.64 -4.07
C VAL A 183 -5.89 -12.01 -3.17
N TRP A 184 -5.54 -11.66 -1.93
CA TRP A 184 -6.45 -11.02 -0.96
C TRP A 184 -7.71 -11.85 -0.66
N LEU A 185 -7.56 -13.17 -0.62
CA LEU A 185 -8.62 -14.14 -0.28
C LEU A 185 -8.21 -14.92 0.97
N THR A 186 -9.18 -15.47 1.71
CA THR A 186 -8.83 -16.35 2.84
C THR A 186 -8.18 -17.65 2.34
N PRO A 187 -7.33 -18.33 3.13
CA PRO A 187 -6.71 -19.60 2.72
C PRO A 187 -7.73 -20.66 2.28
N GLU A 188 -8.90 -20.70 2.92
CA GLU A 188 -9.99 -21.62 2.56
C GLU A 188 -10.64 -21.27 1.22
N GLU A 189 -10.77 -19.97 0.92
CA GLU A 189 -11.30 -19.47 -0.34
C GLU A 189 -10.33 -19.74 -1.50
N VAL A 190 -9.02 -19.56 -1.27
CA VAL A 190 -7.97 -19.95 -2.23
C VAL A 190 -8.00 -21.45 -2.51
N LYS A 191 -8.14 -22.27 -1.45
CA LYS A 191 -8.23 -23.73 -1.58
C LYS A 191 -9.47 -24.17 -2.35
N ARG A 192 -10.61 -23.49 -2.14
CA ARG A 192 -11.87 -23.73 -2.87
C ARG A 192 -11.71 -23.42 -4.36
N GLN A 193 -11.20 -22.25 -4.71
CA GLN A 193 -11.02 -21.85 -6.11
C GLN A 193 -10.04 -22.75 -6.87
N ILE A 194 -8.94 -23.18 -6.22
CA ILE A 194 -8.00 -24.13 -6.83
C ILE A 194 -8.66 -25.48 -7.13
N ARG A 195 -9.55 -25.96 -6.24
CA ARG A 195 -10.30 -27.22 -6.48
C ARG A 195 -11.25 -27.08 -7.66
N GLU A 196 -12.04 -26.01 -7.71
CA GLU A 196 -12.97 -25.72 -8.81
C GLU A 196 -12.22 -25.63 -10.16
N LEU A 197 -11.07 -24.96 -10.18
CA LEU A 197 -10.23 -24.86 -11.38
C LEU A 197 -9.67 -26.23 -11.83
N LEU A 198 -9.22 -27.05 -10.88
CA LEU A 198 -8.71 -28.40 -11.17
C LEU A 198 -9.81 -29.34 -11.66
N GLU A 199 -11.05 -29.19 -11.18
CA GLU A 199 -12.22 -29.92 -11.68
C GLU A 199 -12.58 -29.49 -13.10
N ALA A 200 -12.67 -28.18 -13.36
CA ALA A 200 -12.90 -27.65 -14.70
C ALA A 200 -11.83 -28.12 -15.71
N MET A 201 -10.55 -28.16 -15.30
CA MET A 201 -9.46 -28.69 -16.13
C MET A 201 -9.58 -30.20 -16.40
N ARG A 202 -10.15 -30.98 -15.47
CA ARG A 202 -10.38 -32.42 -15.69
C ARG A 202 -11.55 -32.67 -16.63
N GLU A 203 -12.61 -31.89 -16.53
CA GLU A 203 -13.75 -31.94 -17.46
C GLU A 203 -13.32 -31.56 -18.87
N PHE A 204 -12.52 -30.50 -19.02
CA PHE A 204 -11.97 -30.09 -20.32
C PHE A 204 -11.06 -31.15 -20.96
N LYS A 205 -10.34 -31.95 -20.15
CA LYS A 205 -9.49 -33.06 -20.66
C LYS A 205 -10.27 -34.33 -21.02
N ARG A 206 -11.55 -34.43 -20.61
CA ARG A 206 -12.43 -35.57 -20.88
C ARG A 206 -13.38 -35.32 -22.05
N ALA A 207 -13.53 -34.06 -22.47
CA ALA A 207 -14.17 -33.64 -23.72
C ALA A 207 -13.19 -33.71 -24.89
#